data_AF-A0A3D0ZRX7-F1
#
_entry.id   AF-A0A3D0ZRX7-F1
#
_cell.length_a   1.000
_cell.length_b   1.000
_cell.length_c   1.000
_cell.angle_alpha   90.00
_cell.angle_beta   90.00
_cell.angle_gamma   90.00
#
_symmetry.space_group_name_H-M   'P 1'
#
loop_
_entity.id
_entity.type
_entity.pdbx_description
1 polymer ?
#
loop_
_entity_poly.entity_id
_entity_poly.type
_entity_poly.pdbx_seq_one_letter_code
_entity_poly.pdbx_strand_id
1 'polypeptide(L)'
;MSEKEIFKVYYHEIENEKEKYRVYYSYDARAKDAIEQLETMLKKKLYIYDIFPNFDEEKKKLKTPIAVITKSGQEMYLPVDLEMHFIGCSTVLFGYDSPGES
;
A
#
# COMPACT_ATOMS: atom_id res chain seq x y z
N MET A 1 -29.04 9.98 -14.09
CA MET A 1 -27.70 9.40 -14.32
C MET A 1 -27.15 9.07 -12.95
N SER A 2 -26.96 7.80 -12.60
CA SER A 2 -26.31 7.47 -11.33
C SER A 2 -24.86 7.93 -11.41
N GLU A 3 -24.37 8.64 -10.40
CA GLU A 3 -22.95 8.84 -10.23
C GLU A 3 -22.30 7.45 -10.29
N LYS A 4 -21.39 7.22 -11.24
CA LYS A 4 -20.58 6.01 -11.21
C LYS A 4 -19.79 6.07 -9.91
N GLU A 5 -20.07 5.17 -8.98
CA GLU A 5 -19.28 5.04 -7.77
C GLU A 5 -17.84 4.73 -8.17
N ILE A 6 -16.94 5.71 -8.00
CA ILE A 6 -15.51 5.50 -8.19
C ILE A 6 -15.01 4.79 -6.94
N PHE A 7 -14.48 3.59 -7.12
CA PHE A 7 -13.99 2.79 -6.00
C PHE A 7 -12.68 3.39 -5.50
N LYS A 8 -12.64 3.71 -4.20
CA LYS A 8 -11.46 4.29 -3.55
C LYS A 8 -10.52 3.20 -3.09
N VAL A 9 -9.24 3.36 -3.41
CA VAL A 9 -8.16 2.46 -2.98
C VAL A 9 -7.12 3.29 -2.27
N TYR A 10 -6.85 2.96 -1.02
CA TYR A 10 -5.84 3.61 -0.20
C TYR A 10 -4.53 2.85 -0.33
N TYR A 11 -3.39 3.54 -0.32
CA TYR A 11 -2.10 2.85 -0.37
C TYR A 11 -1.02 3.48 0.50
N HIS A 12 -0.13 2.62 0.98
CA HIS A 12 1.14 3.01 1.57
C HIS A 12 2.26 2.61 0.61
N GLU A 13 3.15 3.55 0.33
CA GLU A 13 4.43 3.25 -0.30
C GLU A 13 5.42 2.86 0.79
N ILE A 14 6.14 1.75 0.59
CA ILE A 14 7.17 1.30 1.50
C ILE A 14 8.43 1.07 0.68
N GLU A 15 9.47 1.86 0.90
CA GLU A 15 10.63 1.89 0.03
C GLU A 15 11.97 2.00 0.77
N ASN A 16 13.00 1.47 0.11
CA ASN A 16 14.40 1.64 0.47
C ASN A 16 15.18 2.04 -0.81
N GLU A 17 16.50 2.12 -0.73
CA GLU A 17 17.35 2.53 -1.87
C GLU A 17 17.27 1.59 -3.10
N LYS A 18 16.77 0.36 -2.93
CA LYS A 18 16.76 -0.70 -3.94
C LYS A 18 15.35 -1.13 -4.35
N GLU A 19 14.38 -1.03 -3.46
CA GLU A 19 13.06 -1.65 -3.58
C GLU A 19 11.96 -0.68 -3.18
N LYS A 20 10.86 -0.73 -3.93
CA LYS A 20 9.64 0.05 -3.67
C LYS A 20 8.44 -0.87 -3.75
N TYR A 21 7.66 -0.89 -2.69
CA TYR A 21 6.42 -1.66 -2.58
C TYR A 21 5.23 -0.72 -2.41
N ARG A 22 4.08 -1.15 -2.92
CA ARG A 22 2.78 -0.52 -2.62
C ARG A 22 1.86 -1.56 -2.02
N VAL A 23 1.34 -1.26 -0.84
CA VAL A 23 0.31 -2.09 -0.18
C VAL A 23 -1.02 -1.36 -0.30
N TYR A 24 -2.01 -2.02 -0.90
CA TYR A 24 -3.31 -1.43 -1.22
C TYR A 24 -4.40 -1.89 -0.26
N TYR A 25 -5.29 -0.97 0.11
CA TYR A 25 -6.37 -1.20 1.07
C TYR A 25 -7.70 -0.65 0.54
N SER A 26 -8.80 -1.29 0.93
CA SER A 26 -10.17 -0.79 0.67
C SER A 26 -10.64 0.24 1.70
N TYR A 27 -9.78 0.64 2.64
CA TYR A 27 -10.04 1.57 3.73
C TYR A 27 -8.75 2.32 4.08
N ASP A 28 -8.89 3.45 4.77
CA ASP A 28 -7.76 4.23 5.26
C ASP A 28 -7.05 3.46 6.40
N ALA A 29 -6.08 2.64 6.03
CA ALA A 29 -5.29 1.82 6.94
C ALA A 29 -4.16 2.63 7.57
N ARG A 30 -3.62 2.16 8.70
CA ARG A 30 -2.45 2.81 9.30
C ARG A 30 -1.19 2.24 8.69
N ALA A 31 -0.13 3.06 8.62
CA ALA A 31 1.18 2.63 8.12
C ALA A 31 1.71 1.36 8.81
N LYS A 32 1.44 1.18 10.11
CA LYS A 32 1.80 -0.04 10.87
C LYS A 32 1.21 -1.31 10.25
N ASP A 33 -0.04 -1.25 9.79
CA ASP A 33 -0.74 -2.39 9.21
C ASP A 33 -0.09 -2.76 7.85
N ALA A 34 0.39 -1.76 7.09
CA ALA A 34 1.12 -1.97 5.84
C ALA A 34 2.53 -2.53 6.04
N ILE A 35 3.22 -2.08 7.09
CA ILE A 35 4.53 -2.61 7.48
C ILE A 35 4.42 -4.09 7.86
N GLU A 36 3.46 -4.45 8.73
CA GLU A 36 3.24 -5.85 9.15
C GLU A 36 2.89 -6.77 7.98
N GLN A 37 2.09 -6.27 7.03
CA GLN A 37 1.78 -7.00 5.81
C GLN A 37 3.05 -7.26 4.98
N LEU A 38 3.87 -6.24 4.79
CA LEU A 38 5.10 -6.36 4.00
C LEU A 38 6.11 -7.28 4.69
N GLU A 39 6.25 -7.20 6.01
CA GLU A 39 7.10 -8.10 6.81
C GLU A 39 6.67 -9.56 6.64
N THR A 40 5.36 -9.83 6.66
CA THR A 40 4.78 -11.16 6.47
C THR A 40 5.07 -11.69 5.06
N MET A 41 4.88 -10.85 4.04
CA MET A 41 5.14 -11.20 2.63
C MET A 41 6.62 -11.51 2.39
N LEU A 42 7.51 -10.67 2.91
CA LEU A 42 8.96 -10.82 2.76
C LEU A 42 9.57 -11.86 3.70
N LYS A 43 8.80 -12.31 4.72
CA LYS A 43 9.27 -13.15 5.83
C LYS A 43 10.50 -12.57 6.53
N LYS A 44 10.52 -11.25 6.68
CA LYS A 44 11.63 -10.47 7.25
C LYS A 44 11.07 -9.31 8.04
N LYS A 45 11.73 -8.95 9.14
CA LYS A 45 11.43 -7.71 9.87
C LYS A 45 12.06 -6.53 9.16
N LEU A 46 11.36 -5.41 9.16
CA LEU A 46 11.82 -4.15 8.58
C LEU A 46 12.26 -3.20 9.69
N TYR A 47 13.40 -2.55 9.49
CA TYR A 47 13.78 -1.41 10.31
C TYR A 47 13.17 -0.15 9.67
N ILE A 48 12.35 0.60 10.41
CA ILE A 48 11.68 1.79 9.89
C ILE A 48 12.51 3.02 10.24
N TYR A 49 12.98 3.73 9.22
CA TYR A 49 13.75 4.96 9.39
C TYR A 49 12.82 6.15 9.66
N ASP A 50 11.80 6.30 8.82
CA ASP A 50 10.86 7.42 8.91
C ASP A 50 9.54 7.09 8.20
N ILE A 51 8.49 7.83 8.54
CA ILE A 51 7.16 7.75 7.93
C ILE A 51 6.66 9.15 7.64
N PHE A 52 6.43 9.44 6.36
CA PHE A 52 5.90 10.73 5.91
C PHE A 52 4.49 10.56 5.37
N PRO A 53 3.62 11.57 5.52
CA PRO A 53 2.34 11.58 4.83
C PRO A 53 2.57 11.59 3.32
N ASN A 54 1.77 10.79 2.60
CA ASN A 54 1.72 10.81 1.14
C ASN A 54 0.38 11.47 0.76
N PHE A 55 0.42 12.43 -0.16
CA PHE A 55 -0.76 13.19 -0.61
C PHE A 55 -1.03 12.99 -2.10
N ASP A 56 -0.41 11.99 -2.72
CA ASP A 56 -0.65 11.64 -4.10
C ASP A 56 -2.08 11.13 -4.27
N GLU A 57 -2.73 11.62 -5.32
CA GLU A 57 -4.04 11.12 -5.73
C GLU A 57 -4.03 10.82 -7.23
N GLU A 58 -4.52 9.64 -7.60
CA GLU A 58 -4.56 9.20 -8.99
C GLU A 58 -5.92 8.59 -9.32
N LYS A 59 -6.59 9.12 -10.36
CA LYS A 59 -7.77 8.48 -10.94
C LYS A 59 -7.37 7.75 -12.21
N LYS A 60 -7.48 6.43 -12.22
CA LYS A 60 -7.17 5.62 -13.41
C LYS A 60 -8.07 4.40 -13.54
N LYS A 61 -8.23 3.97 -14.79
CA LYS A 61 -8.83 2.68 -15.12
C LYS A 61 -7.81 1.57 -14.93
N LEU A 62 -8.16 0.52 -14.19
CA LEU A 62 -7.27 -0.63 -14.00
C LEU A 62 -7.04 -1.37 -15.32
N LYS A 63 -5.75 -1.54 -15.69
CA LYS A 63 -5.32 -2.37 -16.82
C LYS A 63 -5.00 -3.81 -16.41
N THR A 64 -4.64 -3.99 -15.14
CA THR A 64 -4.32 -5.28 -14.54
C THR A 64 -5.07 -5.41 -13.21
N PRO A 65 -5.47 -6.62 -12.80
CA PRO A 65 -6.03 -6.83 -11.47
C PRO A 65 -5.04 -6.39 -10.40
N ILE A 66 -5.55 -5.86 -9.30
CA ILE A 66 -4.76 -5.56 -8.10
C ILE A 66 -5.38 -6.25 -6.90
N ALA A 67 -4.53 -6.80 -6.03
CA ALA A 67 -4.95 -7.28 -4.73
C ALA A 67 -5.05 -6.09 -3.78
N VAL A 68 -6.18 -5.99 -3.06
CA VAL A 68 -6.39 -5.00 -2.00
C VAL A 68 -6.79 -5.71 -0.71
N ILE A 69 -6.33 -5.18 0.41
CA ILE A 69 -6.63 -5.72 1.73
C ILE A 69 -7.89 -5.03 2.26
N THR A 70 -8.86 -5.85 2.63
CA THR A 70 -10.13 -5.39 3.19
C THR A 70 -10.03 -5.14 4.69
N LYS A 71 -11.03 -4.47 5.26
CA LYS A 71 -11.09 -4.18 6.71
C LYS A 71 -11.10 -5.44 7.59
N SER A 72 -11.52 -6.59 7.04
CA SER A 72 -11.46 -7.88 7.72
C SER A 72 -10.07 -8.55 7.64
N GLY A 73 -9.09 -7.93 6.96
CA GLY A 73 -7.76 -8.49 6.72
C GLY A 73 -7.69 -9.49 5.57
N GLN A 74 -8.79 -9.67 4.82
CA GLN A 74 -8.81 -10.56 3.66
C GLN A 74 -8.36 -9.84 2.40
N GLU A 75 -7.63 -10.54 1.53
CA GLU A 75 -7.31 -10.06 0.19
C GLU A 75 -8.51 -10.18 -0.73
N MET A 76 -8.75 -9.13 -1.51
CA MET A 76 -9.77 -9.05 -2.56
C MET A 76 -9.10 -8.59 -3.84
N TYR A 77 -9.40 -9.25 -4.95
CA TYR A 77 -8.89 -8.85 -6.26
C TYR A 77 -9.88 -7.92 -6.95
N LEU A 78 -9.43 -6.69 -7.24
CA LEU A 78 -10.22 -5.74 -8.01
C LEU A 78 -10.06 -6.04 -9.51
N PRO A 79 -11.17 -6.16 -10.25
CA PRO A 79 -11.12 -6.52 -11.66
C PRO A 79 -10.56 -5.38 -12.52
N VAL A 80 -10.10 -5.74 -13.73
CA VAL A 80 -9.74 -4.77 -14.76
C VAL A 80 -10.95 -3.95 -15.21
N ASP A 81 -10.69 -2.86 -15.92
CA ASP A 81 -11.70 -1.96 -16.49
C ASP A 81 -12.60 -1.21 -15.50
N LEU A 82 -12.31 -1.29 -14.20
CA LEU A 82 -12.94 -0.44 -13.20
C LEU A 82 -12.14 0.85 -13.00
N GLU A 83 -12.85 1.97 -12.90
CA GLU A 83 -12.27 3.28 -12.60
C GLU A 83 -12.02 3.39 -11.10
N MET A 84 -10.77 3.63 -10.73
CA MET A 84 -10.31 3.68 -9.34
C MET A 84 -9.80 5.07 -9.00
N HIS A 85 -10.03 5.48 -7.76
CA HIS A 85 -9.38 6.62 -7.14
C HIS A 85 -8.37 6.11 -6.11
N PHE A 86 -7.11 6.15 -6.48
CA PHE A 86 -5.99 5.84 -5.59
C PHE A 86 -5.67 7.04 -4.73
N ILE A 87 -5.54 6.80 -3.42
CA ILE A 87 -5.26 7.81 -2.40
C ILE A 87 -4.02 7.37 -1.64
N GLY A 88 -2.92 8.12 -1.80
CA GLY A 88 -1.71 7.94 -1.02
C GLY A 88 -1.98 8.27 0.45
N CYS A 89 -1.46 7.43 1.35
CA CYS A 89 -1.64 7.60 2.80
C CYS A 89 -0.30 7.95 3.46
N SER A 90 0.73 7.14 3.20
CA SER A 90 2.08 7.43 3.67
C SER A 90 3.15 6.85 2.76
N THR A 91 4.34 7.41 2.86
CA THR A 91 5.58 6.81 2.38
C THR A 91 6.42 6.42 3.58
N VAL A 92 6.80 5.15 3.65
CA VAL A 92 7.59 4.55 4.74
C VAL A 92 8.98 4.25 4.20
N LEU A 93 10.00 4.82 4.84
CA LEU A 93 11.39 4.50 4.54
C LEU A 93 11.86 3.36 5.43
N PHE A 94 12.42 2.30 4.83
CA PHE A 94 12.85 1.12 5.58
C PHE A 94 14.25 0.62 5.22
N GLY A 95 14.79 -0.25 6.07
CA GLY A 95 16.00 -1.04 5.85
C GLY A 95 15.81 -2.48 6.29
N TYR A 96 16.75 -3.35 5.88
CA TYR A 96 16.85 -4.72 6.37
C TYR A 96 17.98 -4.78 7.40
N ASP A 97 17.69 -5.33 8.58
CA ASP A 97 18.60 -5.47 9.73
C ASP A 97 19.17 -4.13 10.27
N SER A 98 19.33 -4.05 11.59
CA SER A 98 19.93 -2.88 12.24
C SER A 98 21.40 -2.76 11.83
N PRO A 99 21.94 -1.55 11.53
CA PRO A 99 23.38 -1.39 11.29
C PRO A 99 24.12 -1.63 12.62
N GLY A 100 24.58 -2.86 12.83
CA GLY A 100 25.32 -3.23 14.02
C GLY A 100 25.45 -4.73 14.18
N GLU A 101 26.22 -5.37 13.31
CA GLU A 101 27.05 -6.55 13.61
C GLU A 101 27.88 -6.88 12.35
N SER A 102 29.13 -6.41 12.34
CA SER A 102 30.22 -6.86 11.46
C SER A 102 31.45 -7.07 12.32
#